data_AF-A0A1D1VUG9-F1
#
_entry.id   AF-A0A1D1VUG9-F1
#
_cell.length_a   1.000
_cell.length_b   1.000
_cell.length_c   1.000
_cell.angle_alpha   90.00
_cell.angle_beta   90.00
_cell.angle_gamma   90.00
#
_symmetry.space_group_name_H-M   'P 1'
#
loop_
_entity.id
_entity.type
_entity.pdbx_description
1 polymer ?
#
loop_
_entity_poly.entity_id
_entity_poly.type
_entity_poly.pdbx_seq_one_letter_code
_entity_poly.pdbx_strand_id
1 'polypeptide(L)' 'MAKAKFLTVLLGSLGSGHKRVVRRLRTDGKLEKLIWDPLVRQEVLYREIRKVRTLKD' A
#
# COMPACT_ATOMS: atom_id res chain seq x y z
N MET A 1 0.61 -17.74 -20.41
CA MET A 1 -0.13 -17.19 -19.26
C MET A 1 0.39 -15.80 -18.94
N ALA A 2 -0.40 -14.75 -19.12
CA ALA A 2 0.01 -13.39 -18.79
C ALA A 2 0.07 -13.20 -17.26
N LYS A 3 1.16 -12.63 -16.76
CA LYS A 3 1.25 -12.25 -15.34
C LYS A 3 0.41 -10.99 -15.14
N ALA A 4 -0.38 -10.99 -14.07
CA ALA A 4 -1.12 -9.84 -13.56
C ALA A 4 -0.31 -8.53 -13.54
N LYS A 5 -0.92 -7.44 -14.01
CA LYS A 5 -0.28 -6.12 -14.03
C LYS A 5 -0.18 -5.48 -12.64
N PHE A 6 -1.16 -5.74 -11.79
CA PHE A 6 -1.28 -5.12 -10.47
C PHE A 6 -1.21 -6.11 -9.30
N LEU A 7 -0.61 -5.65 -8.21
CA LEU A 7 -0.59 -6.31 -6.92
C LEU A 7 -1.45 -5.51 -5.93
N THR A 8 -2.26 -6.21 -5.14
CA THR A 8 -2.90 -5.62 -3.96
C THR A 8 -1.93 -5.72 -2.79
N VAL A 9 -1.64 -4.59 -2.15
CA VAL A 9 -0.70 -4.48 -1.03
C VAL A 9 -1.33 -3.76 0.15
N LEU A 10 -0.78 -3.99 1.34
CA LEU A 10 -1.19 -3.35 2.58
C LEU A 10 -0.14 -2.30 2.94
N LEU A 11 -0.56 -1.04 3.02
CA LEU A 11 0.24 0.03 3.59
C LEU A 11 -0.06 0.16 5.09
N GLY A 12 0.93 0.55 5.86
CA GLY A 12 0.80 0.95 7.26
C GLY A 12 1.31 2.36 7.48
N SER A 13 0.54 3.14 8.22
CA SER A 13 0.96 4.42 8.78
C SER A 13 2.14 4.22 9.72
N LEU A 14 3.18 5.04 9.59
CA LEU A 14 4.25 5.14 10.57
C LEU A 14 3.86 5.96 11.80
N GLY A 15 2.78 6.76 11.73
CA GLY A 15 2.33 7.61 12.82
C GLY A 15 1.41 6.90 13.82
N SER A 16 0.53 6.01 13.35
CA SER A 16 -0.48 5.34 14.20
C SER A 16 -0.58 3.83 13.99
N GLY A 17 0.07 3.28 12.97
CA GLY A 17 -0.15 1.90 12.54
C GLY A 17 -1.46 1.67 11.79
N HIS A 18 -2.27 2.71 11.52
CA HIS A 18 -3.45 2.61 10.66
C HIS A 18 -3.10 1.97 9.31
N LYS A 19 -3.95 1.08 8.82
CA LYS A 19 -3.66 0.23 7.65
C LYS A 19 -4.58 0.57 6.49
N ARG A 20 -4.03 0.52 5.27
CA ARG A 20 -4.79 0.79 4.05
C ARG A 20 -4.43 -0.20 2.94
N VAL A 21 -5.44 -0.72 2.25
CA VAL A 21 -5.24 -1.60 1.10
C VAL A 21 -5.20 -0.76 -0.17
N VAL A 22 -4.17 -0.95 -0.99
CA VAL A 22 -4.00 -0.24 -2.28
C VAL A 22 -3.52 -1.18 -3.38
N ARG A 23 -3.63 -0.74 -4.63
CA ARG A 23 -3.03 -1.42 -5.78
C ARG A 23 -1.70 -0.77 -6.12
N ARG A 24 -0.69 -1.57 -6.47
CA ARG A 24 0.57 -1.11 -7.06
C ARG A 24 0.90 -1.88 -8.32
N LEU A 25 1.68 -1.29 -9.22
CA LEU A 25 2.22 -2.02 -10.35
C LEU A 25 3.16 -3.11 -9.87
N ARG A 26 3.10 -4.26 -10.54
CA ARG A 26 3.96 -5.40 -10.21
C ARG A 26 5.45 -5.08 -10.42
N THR A 27 5.75 -4.22 -11.39
CA THR A 27 7.11 -3.82 -11.78
C THR A 27 7.72 -2.79 -10.83
N ASP A 28 6.90 -2.10 -10.04
CA ASP A 28 7.38 -1.06 -9.13
C ASP A 28 7.95 -1.66 -7.84
N GLY A 29 8.77 -0.85 -7.15
CA GLY A 29 9.25 -1.14 -5.80
C GLY A 29 8.16 -1.11 -4.73
N LYS A 30 8.57 -1.22 -3.46
CA LYS A 30 7.66 -1.05 -2.32
C LYS A 30 7.12 0.38 -2.30
N LEU A 31 5.82 0.53 -2.03
CA LEU A 31 5.19 1.85 -1.95
C LEU A 31 5.54 2.60 -0.66
N GLU A 32 5.85 3.89 -0.82
CA GLU A 32 5.94 4.88 0.25
C GLU A 32 5.17 6.13 -0.19
N LYS A 33 4.20 6.59 0.60
CA LYS A 33 3.39 7.77 0.28
C LYS A 33 3.01 8.55 1.53
N LEU A 34 2.99 9.88 1.44
CA LEU A 34 2.33 10.73 2.42
C LEU A 34 0.81 10.61 2.23
N ILE A 35 0.11 10.27 3.31
CA ILE A 35 -1.34 10.10 3.32
C ILE A 35 -1.87 10.66 4.64
N TRP A 36 -3.02 11.33 4.59
CA TRP A 36 -3.77 11.70 5.79
C TRP A 36 -4.09 10.48 6.65
N ASP A 37 -3.67 10.51 7.90
CA ASP A 37 -4.00 9.48 8.89
C ASP A 37 -5.15 9.94 9.79
N PRO A 38 -6.28 9.22 9.80
CA PRO A 38 -7.46 9.63 10.56
C PRO A 38 -7.26 9.53 12.09
N LEU A 39 -6.30 8.72 12.57
CA LEU A 39 -6.07 8.51 14.00
C LEU A 39 -5.25 9.63 14.63
N VAL A 40 -4.26 10.16 13.89
CA VAL A 40 -3.41 11.28 14.35
C VAL A 40 -3.81 12.62 13.72
N ARG A 41 -4.76 12.61 12.77
CA ARG A 41 -5.33 13.79 12.09
C ARG A 41 -4.25 14.70 11.49
N GLN A 42 -3.30 14.10 10.79
CA GLN A 42 -2.26 14.78 10.03
C GLN A 42 -1.76 13.90 8.90
N GLU A 43 -1.02 14.48 7.94
CA GLU A 43 -0.31 13.69 6.94
C GLU A 43 0.88 12.97 7.55
N VAL A 44 0.97 11.68 7.27
CA VAL A 44 2.08 10.84 7.73
C VAL A 44 2.54 9.93 6.61
N LEU A 45 3.77 9.42 6.74
CA LEU A 45 4.30 8.44 5.80
C LEU A 45 3.63 7.09 6.02
N TYR A 46 3.06 6.54 4.94
CA TYR A 46 2.60 5.16 4.85
C TYR A 46 3.59 4.34 4.04
N ARG A 47 3.97 3.17 4.56
CA ARG A 47 4.90 2.23 3.91
C ARG A 47 4.24 0.88 3.62
N GLU A 48 4.62 0.24 2.52
CA GLU A 48 4.19 -1.12 2.22
C GLU A 48 4.70 -2.12 3.27
N ILE A 49 3.75 -2.72 3.99
CA ILE A 49 4.01 -3.79 4.96
C ILE A 49 4.18 -5.11 4.22
N ARG A 50 3.17 -5.47 3.41
CA ARG A 50 3.13 -6.76 2.73
C ARG A 50 2.24 -6.74 1.50
N LYS A 51 2.53 -7.65 0.57
CA LYS A 51 1.61 -8.04 -0.49
C LYS A 51 0.44 -8.82 0.10
N VAL A 52 -0.78 -8.48 -0.31
CA VAL A 52 -2.01 -9.18 0.08
C VAL A 52 -2.38 -10.23 -0.96
N ARG A 53 -2.50 -9.83 -2.24
CA ARG A 53 -2.82 -10.76 -3.34
C ARG A 53 -2.38 -10.22 -4.69
N THR A 54 -2.26 -11.14 -5.66
CA THR A 54 -2.12 -10.80 -7.09
C THR A 54 -3.52 -10.65 -7.67
N LEU A 55 -3.82 -9.56 -8.38
CA LEU A 55 -5.09 -9.43 -9.10
C LEU A 55 -4.96 -10.17 -10.42
N LYS A 56 -5.74 -11.25 -10.66
CA LYS A 56 -5.82 -11.83 -12.00
C LYS A 56 -6.71 -10.89 -12.82
N ASP A 57 -6.13 -10.31 -13.87
CA ASP A 57 -6.88 -9.66 -14.94
C ASP A 57 -7.54 -10.73 -15.82
#